data_AF-A0A7C2D5X0-F1
#
_entry.id   AF-A0A7C2D5X0-F1
#
_cell.length_a   1.000
_cell.length_b   1.000
_cell.length_c   1.000
_cell.angle_alpha   90.00
_cell.angle_beta   90.00
_cell.angle_gamma   90.00
#
_symmetry.space_group_name_H-M   'P 1'
#
loop_
_entity.id
_entity.type
_entity.pdbx_description
1 polymer ?
#
loop_
_entity_poly.entity_id
_entity_poly.type
_entity_poly.pdbx_seq_one_letter_code
_entity_poly.pdbx_strand_id
1 'polypeptide(L)'
;MLELRHPKLDRPYFWEIYEVRDSIRGLFKKSFSYDDYFVQVPPGLPEDQRKYFGALIANAKGRPVLGGCRTTGRVAALKDAFGGIHIHLWREPRNQWWSYKVNHYFDATVQLIFNASSLPAVLKEAKQEVGLTDFHDEDVQREFEYAFKHPLPSINNYSAFFALWLFSYLECEKYADVSINIDMLSIDQKYRAKAITELMNYGINGLDFSDCSIPHMAFTEQDVYFFKDVEEHVFHLFLRHGYEEAGLRRTRDVLERVIRSIKLTQKDMTRDLLRSHEMVRRYMDRVAVSAAALGREQAQNQWLQREWDAAKAKVDELNHSSHHWWTVADRLNRDLQAVYASRSWRFTRPMRALGWLLRRGGNGIRAVPGLTVLAVKAMGKPLVASAIRFAMARPSLKKPAVAWVRKFPKLKTRLRHFAQARGIVGDASIVRATVASSGPMQSEVLNELLILPPQARHIYEEIKAAIAQRQEND
;
A
#
# COMPACT_ATOMS: atom_id res chain seq x y z
N MET A 1 6.67 39.78 26.51
CA MET A 1 7.71 38.85 26.01
C MET A 1 8.62 38.55 27.20
N LEU A 2 8.84 37.29 27.57
CA LEU A 2 9.88 36.95 28.55
C LEU A 2 11.22 37.08 27.83
N GLU A 3 12.06 38.05 28.25
CA GLU A 3 13.46 38.07 27.83
C GLU A 3 14.12 36.75 28.25
N LEU A 4 14.76 36.07 27.28
CA LEU A 4 15.63 34.96 27.60
C LEU A 4 16.76 35.50 28.47
N ARG A 5 16.92 34.95 29.68
CA ARG A 5 17.96 35.32 30.65
C ARG A 5 19.34 34.81 30.20
N HIS A 6 19.79 35.23 29.03
CA HIS A 6 21.19 35.17 28.68
C HIS A 6 21.90 36.39 29.28
N PRO A 7 23.17 36.24 29.74
CA PRO A 7 24.01 37.39 30.02
C PRO A 7 24.02 38.34 28.81
N LYS A 8 24.09 39.65 29.05
CA LYS A 8 24.28 40.61 27.95
C LYS A 8 25.65 40.32 27.32
N LEU A 9 25.64 39.81 26.09
CA LEU A 9 26.84 39.56 25.31
C LEU A 9 27.22 40.83 24.56
N ASP A 10 28.50 41.19 24.58
CA ASP A 10 29.05 42.31 23.80
C ASP A 10 29.04 42.05 22.29
N ARG A 11 28.71 40.81 21.87
CA ARG A 11 28.76 40.32 20.50
C ARG A 11 27.54 39.45 20.18
N PRO A 12 27.14 39.33 18.89
CA PRO A 12 26.04 38.46 18.47
C PRO A 12 26.30 36.98 18.78
N TYR A 13 25.22 36.20 18.87
CA TYR A 13 25.29 34.75 19.04
C TYR A 13 26.06 34.10 17.87
N PHE A 14 26.88 33.08 18.19
CA PHE A 14 27.82 32.41 17.26
C PHE A 14 28.94 33.28 16.66
N TRP A 15 29.25 34.44 17.23
CA TRP A 15 30.37 35.25 16.75
C TRP A 15 31.72 34.51 16.77
N GLU A 16 31.91 33.61 17.73
CA GLU A 16 33.10 32.76 17.88
C GLU A 16 33.29 31.86 16.65
N ILE A 17 32.17 31.38 16.06
CA ILE A 17 32.16 30.59 14.82
C ILE A 17 32.45 31.50 13.61
N TYR A 18 31.93 32.73 13.61
CA TYR A 18 32.22 33.71 12.56
C TYR A 18 33.71 34.11 12.50
N GLU A 19 34.39 34.18 13.64
CA GLU A 19 35.84 34.50 13.71
C GLU A 19 36.75 33.39 13.16
N VAL A 20 36.29 32.12 13.16
CA VAL A 20 37.05 30.97 12.65
C VAL A 20 36.48 30.40 11.34
N ARG A 21 35.45 31.04 10.77
CA ARG A 21 34.65 30.55 9.63
C ARG A 21 35.49 30.07 8.43
N ASP A 22 36.59 30.75 8.14
CA ASP A 22 37.42 30.45 6.97
C ASP A 22 38.31 29.23 7.20
N SER A 23 38.69 28.95 8.45
CA SER A 23 39.40 27.73 8.86
C SER A 23 38.51 26.49 8.95
N ILE A 24 37.18 26.67 9.09
CA ILE A 24 36.20 25.55 9.16
C ILE A 24 35.34 25.39 7.90
N ARG A 25 35.56 26.23 6.88
CA ARG A 25 34.78 26.24 5.64
C ARG A 25 34.83 24.88 4.95
N GLY A 26 33.66 24.26 4.74
CA GLY A 26 33.55 22.94 4.10
C GLY A 26 33.94 21.75 4.97
N LEU A 27 34.36 21.95 6.23
CA LEU A 27 34.65 20.85 7.16
C LEU A 27 33.40 20.31 7.87
N PHE A 28 32.40 21.16 8.10
CA PHE A 28 31.12 20.73 8.70
C PHE A 28 30.27 19.93 7.70
N LYS A 29 29.74 18.78 8.15
CA LYS A 29 28.80 17.95 7.38
C LYS A 29 27.47 17.83 8.12
N LYS A 30 26.35 17.75 7.37
CA LYS A 30 24.98 17.54 7.92
C LYS A 30 24.92 16.36 8.91
N SER A 31 25.59 15.26 8.55
CA SER A 31 25.66 14.03 9.34
C SER A 31 26.14 14.24 10.77
N PHE A 32 27.03 15.22 11.02
CA PHE A 32 27.60 15.45 12.35
C PHE A 32 26.56 15.79 13.43
N SER A 33 25.36 16.25 13.06
CA SER A 33 24.32 16.61 14.03
C SER A 33 23.48 15.41 14.50
N TYR A 34 23.22 14.44 13.60
CA TYR A 34 22.21 13.40 13.81
C TYR A 34 22.70 12.03 13.33
N ASP A 35 23.04 11.88 12.05
CA ASP A 35 23.42 10.60 11.46
C ASP A 35 24.67 10.00 12.16
N ASP A 36 25.67 10.85 12.44
CA ASP A 36 26.89 10.50 13.17
C ASP A 36 26.81 10.83 14.69
N TYR A 37 25.61 10.84 15.28
CA TYR A 37 25.44 11.22 16.70
C TYR A 37 26.25 10.32 17.64
N PHE A 38 26.17 9.01 17.40
CA PHE A 38 26.86 7.97 18.15
C PHE A 38 28.15 7.55 17.43
N VAL A 39 29.25 7.46 18.18
CA VAL A 39 30.54 7.04 17.64
C VAL A 39 31.05 5.83 18.43
N GLN A 40 31.40 4.76 17.73
CA GLN A 40 31.97 3.54 18.32
C GLN A 40 33.46 3.72 18.62
N VAL A 41 33.92 3.14 19.73
CA VAL A 41 35.33 3.11 20.14
C VAL A 41 35.71 1.64 20.39
N PRO A 42 36.62 1.03 19.61
CA PRO A 42 37.18 1.51 18.33
C PRO A 42 36.12 1.59 17.20
N PRO A 43 36.37 2.32 16.09
CA PRO A 43 37.62 2.96 15.67
C PRO A 43 37.84 4.39 16.19
N GLY A 44 36.91 4.94 16.98
CA GLY A 44 36.99 6.31 17.47
C GLY A 44 36.44 7.35 16.49
N LEU A 45 36.74 8.63 16.75
CA LEU A 45 36.11 9.77 16.08
C LEU A 45 36.35 9.74 14.54
N PRO A 46 35.32 9.85 13.69
CA PRO A 46 35.51 9.87 12.23
C PRO A 46 36.43 10.99 11.76
N GLU A 47 37.18 10.76 10.68
CA GLU A 47 38.26 11.67 10.25
C GLU A 47 37.76 13.09 9.89
N ASP A 48 36.59 13.21 9.28
CA ASP A 48 36.00 14.51 8.99
C ASP A 48 35.61 15.26 10.28
N GLN A 49 35.13 14.54 11.30
CA GLN A 49 34.86 15.13 12.62
C GLN A 49 36.17 15.52 13.31
N ARG A 50 37.22 14.70 13.23
CA ARG A 50 38.56 15.06 13.73
C ARG A 50 39.06 16.36 13.10
N LYS A 51 38.94 16.52 11.78
CA LYS A 51 39.30 17.76 11.08
C LYS A 51 38.48 18.96 11.54
N TYR A 52 37.15 18.81 11.63
CA TYR A 52 36.25 19.89 12.03
C TYR A 52 36.49 20.36 13.48
N PHE A 53 36.49 19.45 14.45
CA PHE A 53 36.74 19.79 15.86
C PHE A 53 38.19 20.25 16.09
N GLY A 54 39.16 19.63 15.43
CA GLY A 54 40.56 20.06 15.47
C GLY A 54 40.75 21.48 14.93
N ALA A 55 40.08 21.84 13.84
CA ALA A 55 40.10 23.19 13.29
C ALA A 55 39.47 24.21 14.24
N LEU A 56 38.33 23.90 14.88
CA LEU A 56 37.72 24.76 15.92
C LEU A 56 38.68 24.98 17.09
N ILE A 57 39.29 23.91 17.62
CA ILE A 57 40.22 23.97 18.76
C ILE A 57 41.47 24.78 18.41
N ALA A 58 42.10 24.51 17.26
CA ALA A 58 43.36 25.15 16.87
C ALA A 58 43.22 26.63 16.46
N ASN A 59 42.03 27.09 16.06
CA ASN A 59 41.80 28.46 15.60
C ASN A 59 41.08 29.36 16.63
N ALA A 60 40.66 28.80 17.77
CA ALA A 60 39.95 29.50 18.83
C ALA A 60 40.70 30.74 19.34
N LYS A 61 39.97 31.82 19.62
CA LYS A 61 40.53 33.07 20.17
C LYS A 61 40.59 33.00 21.69
N GLY A 62 41.56 32.25 22.22
CA GLY A 62 41.77 32.01 23.64
C GLY A 62 41.65 30.54 24.02
N ARG A 63 41.23 30.23 25.24
CA ARG A 63 40.98 28.84 25.67
C ARG A 63 39.77 28.30 24.89
N PRO A 64 39.89 27.22 24.09
CA PRO A 64 38.77 26.67 23.36
C PRO A 64 37.74 26.07 24.33
N VAL A 65 36.48 26.44 24.14
CA VAL A 65 35.32 25.88 24.88
C VAL A 65 34.29 25.43 23.86
N LEU A 66 34.05 24.12 23.78
CA LEU A 66 33.09 23.54 22.84
C LEU A 66 31.80 23.17 23.59
N GLY A 67 30.76 23.99 23.42
CA GLY A 67 29.43 23.72 23.94
C GLY A 67 28.55 23.01 22.92
N GLY A 68 27.86 21.94 23.32
CA GLY A 68 26.89 21.27 22.44
C GLY A 68 26.10 20.16 23.13
N CYS A 69 24.79 20.15 22.96
CA CYS A 69 23.89 19.11 23.51
C CYS A 69 23.84 17.80 22.67
N ARG A 70 24.70 17.67 21.64
CA ARG A 70 24.73 16.53 20.71
C ARG A 70 26.09 15.81 20.65
N THR A 71 26.95 16.07 21.63
CA THR A 71 28.27 15.44 21.77
C THR A 71 28.28 14.25 22.72
N THR A 72 27.23 14.03 23.52
CA THR A 72 27.15 12.95 24.52
C THR A 72 27.32 11.56 23.90
N GLY A 73 26.71 11.31 22.74
CA GLY A 73 26.86 10.06 21.98
C GLY A 73 28.28 9.77 21.44
N ARG A 74 29.21 10.72 21.57
CA ARG A 74 30.61 10.59 21.15
C ARG A 74 31.61 11.16 22.16
N VAL A 75 31.21 11.31 23.43
CA VAL A 75 32.04 11.92 24.49
C VAL A 75 33.36 11.18 24.67
N ALA A 76 33.33 9.85 24.67
CA ALA A 76 34.53 9.00 24.73
C ALA A 76 35.50 9.29 23.58
N ALA A 77 34.98 9.30 22.35
CA ALA A 77 35.77 9.50 21.13
C ALA A 77 36.33 10.94 21.02
N LEU A 78 35.62 11.94 21.54
CA LEU A 78 36.14 13.32 21.63
C LEU A 78 37.24 13.44 22.69
N LYS A 79 37.08 12.79 23.84
CA LYS A 79 38.08 12.80 24.92
C LYS A 79 39.35 12.04 24.54
N ASP A 80 39.23 10.90 23.86
CA ASP A 80 40.37 10.16 23.31
C ASP A 80 41.11 10.97 22.25
N ALA A 81 40.39 11.61 21.30
CA ALA A 81 41.01 12.35 20.20
C ALA A 81 41.64 13.70 20.59
N PHE A 82 41.12 14.40 21.60
CA PHE A 82 41.52 15.78 21.93
C PHE A 82 41.86 16.04 23.40
N GLY A 83 41.65 15.07 24.29
CA GLY A 83 41.76 15.26 25.73
C GLY A 83 40.81 16.36 26.22
N GLY A 84 41.36 17.32 26.97
CA GLY A 84 40.60 18.43 27.55
C GLY A 84 39.80 18.04 28.80
N ILE A 85 39.03 19.00 29.33
CA ILE A 85 38.16 18.83 30.49
C ILE A 85 36.72 18.74 29.99
N HIS A 86 36.06 17.63 30.27
CA HIS A 86 34.69 17.33 29.83
C HIS A 86 33.72 17.61 30.97
N ILE A 87 32.83 18.58 30.77
CA ILE A 87 31.82 18.98 31.75
C ILE A 87 30.46 18.44 31.30
N HIS A 88 29.92 17.47 32.04
CA HIS A 88 28.58 16.95 31.82
C HIS A 88 27.56 17.86 32.51
N LEU A 89 26.73 18.55 31.72
CA LEU A 89 25.61 19.33 32.21
C LEU A 89 24.31 18.55 32.00
N TRP A 90 23.56 18.31 33.07
CA TRP A 90 22.31 17.53 33.00
C TRP A 90 21.19 18.11 33.86
N ARG A 91 19.96 17.70 33.57
CA ARG A 91 18.76 18.06 34.31
C ARG A 91 17.96 16.84 34.72
N GLU A 92 17.13 17.00 35.74
CA GLU A 92 16.09 16.04 36.08
C GLU A 92 15.19 15.80 34.84
N PRO A 93 15.01 14.54 34.40
CA PRO A 93 14.47 14.23 33.07
C PRO A 93 13.03 14.69 32.87
N ARG A 94 12.17 14.64 33.89
CA ARG A 94 10.76 15.05 33.78
C ARG A 94 10.66 16.56 33.57
N ASN A 95 11.43 17.34 34.34
CA ASN A 95 11.56 18.78 34.19
C ASN A 95 12.17 19.18 32.84
N GLN A 96 13.21 18.46 32.40
CA GLN A 96 13.84 18.69 31.10
C GLN A 96 12.86 18.42 29.95
N TRP A 97 12.17 17.28 29.97
CA TRP A 97 11.16 16.91 28.97
C TRP A 97 10.01 17.90 28.89
N TRP A 98 9.52 18.40 30.04
CA TRP A 98 8.50 19.46 30.04
C TRP A 98 9.03 20.79 29.50
N SER A 99 10.28 21.15 29.79
CA SER A 99 10.88 22.37 29.22
C SER A 99 11.00 22.30 27.69
N TYR A 100 11.12 21.10 27.12
CA TYR A 100 11.12 20.88 25.67
C TYR A 100 9.75 21.09 25.02
N LYS A 101 8.64 21.07 25.79
CA LYS A 101 7.27 21.27 25.25
C LYS A 101 6.94 22.71 24.88
N VAL A 102 7.89 23.63 25.04
CA VAL A 102 7.82 24.98 24.46
C VAL A 102 7.84 24.97 22.92
N ASN A 103 8.41 23.93 22.29
CA ASN A 103 8.52 23.83 20.83
C ASN A 103 8.70 22.36 20.37
N HIS A 104 7.94 21.94 19.36
CA HIS A 104 8.06 20.64 18.69
C HIS A 104 9.47 20.29 18.16
N TYR A 105 10.34 21.30 17.96
CA TYR A 105 11.74 21.12 17.57
C TYR A 105 12.50 20.06 18.38
N PHE A 106 12.28 20.02 19.69
CA PHE A 106 12.97 19.07 20.57
C PHE A 106 12.45 17.63 20.40
N ASP A 107 11.14 17.48 20.19
CA ASP A 107 10.53 16.17 19.93
C ASP A 107 11.01 15.61 18.59
N ALA A 108 11.08 16.44 17.55
CA ALA A 108 11.69 16.06 16.27
C ALA A 108 13.19 15.76 16.40
N THR A 109 13.94 16.57 17.17
CA THR A 109 15.38 16.33 17.45
C THR A 109 15.62 14.95 18.05
N VAL A 110 14.75 14.46 18.94
CA VAL A 110 14.84 13.09 19.47
C VAL A 110 14.65 12.07 18.35
N GLN A 111 13.61 12.21 17.51
CA GLN A 111 13.39 11.28 16.37
C GLN A 111 14.60 11.21 15.42
N LEU A 112 15.18 12.37 15.06
CA LEU A 112 16.36 12.44 14.19
C LEU A 112 17.58 11.75 14.83
N ILE A 113 17.79 11.86 16.15
CA ILE A 113 18.86 11.14 16.85
C ILE A 113 18.60 9.61 16.85
N PHE A 114 17.34 9.18 16.95
CA PHE A 114 16.97 7.76 16.80
C PHE A 114 17.14 7.25 15.36
N ASN A 115 17.33 8.11 14.36
CA ASN A 115 17.70 7.71 13.00
C ASN A 115 19.24 7.67 12.80
N ALA A 116 20.05 7.95 13.82
CA ALA A 116 21.51 7.88 13.71
C ALA A 116 22.01 6.53 13.17
N SER A 117 22.93 6.57 12.19
CA SER A 117 23.38 5.38 11.45
C SER A 117 24.07 4.34 12.35
N SER A 118 24.68 4.79 13.46
CA SER A 118 25.37 3.95 14.44
C SER A 118 24.60 3.81 15.78
N LEU A 119 23.26 3.80 15.74
CA LEU A 119 22.41 3.70 16.95
C LEU A 119 22.80 2.49 17.85
N PRO A 120 23.04 2.69 19.17
CA PRO A 120 23.31 1.62 20.13
C PRO A 120 22.18 0.57 20.20
N ALA A 121 22.51 -0.69 20.51
CA ALA A 121 21.56 -1.81 20.52
C ALA A 121 20.34 -1.57 21.43
N VAL A 122 20.56 -1.03 22.64
CA VAL A 122 19.50 -0.66 23.58
C VAL A 122 18.55 0.40 23.02
N LEU A 123 19.08 1.36 22.26
CA LEU A 123 18.29 2.42 21.62
C LEU A 123 17.61 1.92 20.34
N LYS A 124 18.16 0.91 19.65
CA LYS A 124 17.47 0.21 18.55
C LYS A 124 16.21 -0.52 19.04
N GLU A 125 16.27 -1.20 20.19
CA GLU A 125 15.08 -1.82 20.77
C GLU A 125 14.09 -0.75 21.26
N ALA A 126 14.55 0.28 21.98
CA ALA A 126 13.70 1.40 22.39
C ALA A 126 12.97 2.05 21.19
N LYS A 127 13.67 2.23 20.05
CA LYS A 127 13.10 2.74 18.79
C LYS A 127 11.91 1.91 18.31
N GLN A 128 12.06 0.59 18.35
CA GLN A 128 11.04 -0.38 17.92
C GLN A 128 9.84 -0.35 18.85
N GLU A 129 10.06 -0.35 20.18
CA GLU A 129 8.98 -0.27 21.17
C GLU A 129 8.15 1.01 21.04
N VAL A 130 8.77 2.16 20.74
CA VAL A 130 8.05 3.42 20.54
C VAL A 130 7.44 3.59 19.14
N GLY A 131 7.70 2.66 18.22
CA GLY A 131 7.18 2.68 16.85
C GLY A 131 7.79 3.76 15.94
N LEU A 132 9.06 4.14 16.16
CA LEU A 132 9.74 5.12 15.33
C LEU A 132 10.22 4.52 14.00
N THR A 133 9.82 5.14 12.90
CA THR A 133 10.21 4.75 11.53
C THR A 133 11.52 5.41 11.11
N ASP A 134 12.38 4.66 10.40
CA ASP A 134 13.55 5.22 9.72
C ASP A 134 13.14 6.21 8.62
N PHE A 135 13.66 7.43 8.67
CA PHE A 135 13.53 8.43 7.62
C PHE A 135 14.81 9.25 7.51
N HIS A 136 15.35 9.33 6.29
CA HIS A 136 16.54 10.10 5.95
C HIS A 136 16.31 10.88 4.65
N ASP A 137 16.82 12.10 4.59
CA ASP A 137 16.89 12.92 3.39
C ASP A 137 18.25 13.63 3.34
N GLU A 138 18.66 14.09 2.16
CA GLU A 138 19.85 14.93 2.00
C GLU A 138 19.64 16.31 2.67
N ASP A 139 18.39 16.79 2.70
CA ASP A 139 17.98 18.00 3.41
C ASP A 139 17.40 17.68 4.81
N VAL A 140 18.13 18.11 5.84
CA VAL A 140 17.71 17.99 7.25
C VAL A 140 16.37 18.68 7.54
N GLN A 141 15.96 19.69 6.77
CA GLN A 141 14.65 20.33 6.95
C GLN A 141 13.51 19.37 6.60
N ARG A 142 13.71 18.48 5.62
CA ARG A 142 12.71 17.45 5.26
C ARG A 142 12.61 16.36 6.32
N GLU A 143 13.71 16.03 6.98
CA GLU A 143 13.71 15.14 8.16
C GLU A 143 12.92 15.77 9.32
N PHE A 144 13.11 17.06 9.59
CA PHE A 144 12.31 17.80 10.56
C PHE A 144 10.82 17.86 10.16
N GLU A 145 10.50 18.19 8.91
CA GLU A 145 9.12 18.16 8.41
C GLU A 145 8.47 16.79 8.55
N TYR A 146 9.21 15.70 8.27
CA TYR A 146 8.74 14.34 8.47
C TYR A 146 8.41 14.10 9.94
N ALA A 147 9.35 14.41 10.85
CA ALA A 147 9.14 14.21 12.30
C ALA A 147 7.98 15.08 12.86
N PHE A 148 7.77 16.30 12.35
CA PHE A 148 6.62 17.13 12.70
C PHE A 148 5.29 16.57 12.20
N LYS A 149 5.28 15.88 11.05
CA LYS A 149 4.11 15.19 10.49
C LYS A 149 3.85 13.82 11.16
N HIS A 150 4.84 13.27 11.86
CA HIS A 150 4.75 11.99 12.59
C HIS A 150 5.10 12.14 14.09
N PRO A 151 4.31 12.93 14.85
CA PRO A 151 4.55 13.08 16.29
C PRO A 151 4.18 11.79 17.04
N LEU A 152 5.04 11.41 17.98
CA LEU A 152 4.79 10.28 18.89
C LEU A 152 3.73 10.64 19.95
N PRO A 153 2.89 9.66 20.39
CA PRO A 153 2.09 9.78 21.61
C PRO A 153 2.95 10.14 22.82
N SER A 154 2.38 10.79 23.83
CA SER A 154 3.12 11.33 24.99
C SER A 154 3.96 10.29 25.73
N ILE A 155 3.43 9.06 25.90
CA ILE A 155 4.12 7.92 26.51
C ILE A 155 5.34 7.47 25.70
N ASN A 156 5.18 7.28 24.38
CA ASN A 156 6.24 6.89 23.45
C ASN A 156 7.30 7.99 23.31
N ASN A 157 6.87 9.25 23.29
CA ASN A 157 7.75 10.41 23.22
C ASN A 157 8.60 10.57 24.51
N TYR A 158 8.01 10.36 25.69
CA TYR A 158 8.79 10.36 26.94
C TYR A 158 9.73 9.15 27.02
N SER A 159 9.29 7.96 26.60
CA SER A 159 10.14 6.76 26.55
C SER A 159 11.38 6.95 25.68
N ALA A 160 11.20 7.44 24.45
CA ALA A 160 12.30 7.76 23.54
C ALA A 160 13.26 8.82 24.15
N PHE A 161 12.70 9.90 24.70
CA PHE A 161 13.50 10.94 25.36
C PHE A 161 14.29 10.37 26.55
N PHE A 162 13.65 9.60 27.44
CA PHE A 162 14.27 9.10 28.66
C PHE A 162 15.32 8.02 28.37
N ALA A 163 15.10 7.16 27.36
CA ALA A 163 16.12 6.22 26.90
C ALA A 163 17.38 6.95 26.38
N LEU A 164 17.22 8.01 25.58
CA LEU A 164 18.34 8.83 25.11
C LEU A 164 19.02 9.64 26.23
N TRP A 165 18.23 10.14 27.19
CA TRP A 165 18.73 10.82 28.39
C TRP A 165 19.55 9.87 29.25
N LEU A 166 19.05 8.65 29.51
CA LEU A 166 19.72 7.64 30.33
C LEU A 166 21.01 7.15 29.67
N PHE A 167 20.98 6.90 28.36
CA PHE A 167 22.19 6.61 27.59
C PHE A 167 23.22 7.74 27.73
N SER A 168 22.81 8.99 27.49
CA SER A 168 23.70 10.16 27.58
C SER A 168 24.27 10.33 28.99
N TYR A 169 23.45 10.14 30.03
CA TYR A 169 23.87 10.23 31.43
C TYR A 169 24.93 9.18 31.75
N LEU A 170 24.69 7.91 31.42
CA LEU A 170 25.59 6.79 31.73
C LEU A 170 26.91 6.87 30.96
N GLU A 171 26.89 7.31 29.71
CA GLU A 171 28.13 7.56 28.96
C GLU A 171 28.90 8.75 29.54
N CYS A 172 28.21 9.86 29.86
CA CYS A 172 28.89 11.01 30.45
C CYS A 172 29.39 10.76 31.89
N GLU A 173 28.74 9.91 32.70
CA GLU A 173 29.25 9.49 34.02
C GLU A 173 30.62 8.79 33.91
N LYS A 174 30.86 8.03 32.83
CA LYS A 174 32.13 7.32 32.60
C LYS A 174 33.28 8.23 32.15
N TYR A 175 32.98 9.24 31.33
CA TYR A 175 34.00 9.99 30.58
C TYR A 175 34.14 11.46 30.99
N ALA A 176 33.15 12.07 31.63
CA ALA A 176 33.24 13.45 32.09
C ALA A 176 34.14 13.62 33.32
N ASP A 177 34.82 14.75 33.41
CA ASP A 177 35.70 15.12 34.54
C ASP A 177 34.93 15.83 35.66
N VAL A 178 33.77 16.42 35.31
CA VAL A 178 32.84 17.12 36.21
C VAL A 178 31.41 16.82 35.75
N SER A 179 30.50 16.53 36.69
CA SER A 179 29.07 16.28 36.41
C SER A 179 28.18 17.22 37.22
N ILE A 180 27.50 18.15 36.54
CA ILE A 180 26.74 19.24 37.14
C ILE A 180 25.26 19.12 36.80
N ASN A 181 24.43 19.03 37.84
CA ASN A 181 22.98 19.11 37.72
C ASN A 181 22.52 20.56 37.80
N ILE A 182 21.84 21.04 36.76
CA ILE A 182 21.44 22.46 36.64
C ILE A 182 20.26 22.79 37.60
N ASP A 183 19.39 21.83 37.90
CA ASP A 183 18.29 22.01 38.88
C ASP A 183 18.87 22.29 40.28
N MET A 184 19.85 21.49 40.71
CA MET A 184 20.56 21.66 41.98
C MET A 184 21.38 22.96 42.06
N LEU A 185 21.97 23.45 40.96
CA LEU A 185 22.57 24.80 40.93
C LEU A 185 21.57 25.90 41.28
N SER A 186 20.29 25.70 40.97
CA SER A 186 19.23 26.68 41.19
C SER A 186 18.64 26.63 42.59
N ILE A 187 18.65 25.47 43.27
CA ILE A 187 17.96 25.27 44.56
C ILE A 187 18.88 24.99 45.76
N ASP A 188 20.15 24.64 45.57
CA ASP A 188 21.07 24.30 46.65
C ASP A 188 22.36 25.12 46.58
N GLN A 189 22.50 26.07 47.50
CA GLN A 189 23.67 26.95 47.62
C GLN A 189 24.95 26.18 47.98
N LYS A 190 24.86 25.07 48.72
CA LYS A 190 26.03 24.22 49.04
C LYS A 190 26.48 23.43 47.81
N TYR A 191 25.52 22.91 47.04
CA TYR A 191 25.80 22.27 45.76
C TYR A 191 26.45 23.25 44.77
N ARG A 192 25.92 24.48 44.67
CA ARG A 192 26.48 25.56 43.85
C ARG A 192 27.93 25.88 44.23
N ALA A 193 28.22 26.06 45.52
CA ALA A 193 29.57 26.29 46.01
C ALA A 193 30.50 25.10 45.69
N LYS A 194 30.02 23.86 45.86
CA LYS A 194 30.77 22.66 45.48
C LYS A 194 31.11 22.66 43.98
N ALA A 195 30.14 22.92 43.11
CA ALA A 195 30.34 22.93 41.66
C ALA A 195 31.37 23.99 41.21
N ILE A 196 31.35 25.18 41.82
CA ILE A 196 32.36 26.22 41.58
C ILE A 196 33.75 25.73 42.00
N THR A 197 33.90 25.16 43.20
CA THR A 197 35.17 24.59 43.69
C THR A 197 35.66 23.45 42.78
N GLU A 198 34.77 22.59 42.31
CA GLU A 198 35.09 21.46 41.44
C GLU A 198 35.64 21.96 40.08
N LEU A 199 35.06 23.01 39.51
CA LEU A 199 35.54 23.65 38.28
C LEU A 199 36.86 24.44 38.48
N MET A 200 37.04 25.09 39.63
CA MET A 200 38.30 25.76 39.99
C MET A 200 39.49 24.78 40.05
N ASN A 201 39.27 23.54 40.51
CA ASN A 201 40.30 22.49 40.53
C ASN A 201 40.81 22.14 39.11
N TYR A 202 39.99 22.34 38.08
CA TYR A 202 40.36 22.20 36.65
C TYR A 202 40.82 23.53 36.01
N GLY A 203 41.19 24.51 36.83
CA GLY A 203 41.66 25.83 36.41
C GLY A 203 40.59 26.66 35.71
N ILE A 204 39.31 26.47 36.04
CA ILE A 204 38.19 27.26 35.51
C ILE A 204 37.73 28.21 36.62
N ASN A 205 38.30 29.41 36.62
CA ASN A 205 38.16 30.41 37.68
C ASN A 205 37.21 31.55 37.28
N GLY A 206 36.74 32.33 38.25
CA GLY A 206 35.92 33.52 38.01
C GLY A 206 34.46 33.22 37.62
N LEU A 207 33.99 32.00 37.83
CA LEU A 207 32.60 31.62 37.61
C LEU A 207 31.72 32.13 38.75
N ASP A 208 30.59 32.74 38.40
CA ASP A 208 29.48 32.98 39.30
C ASP A 208 28.23 32.24 38.78
N PHE A 209 27.52 31.59 39.69
CA PHE A 209 26.26 30.90 39.46
C PHE A 209 25.15 31.46 40.38
N SER A 210 25.35 32.66 40.95
CA SER A 210 24.43 33.30 41.90
C SER A 210 23.01 33.48 41.32
N ASP A 211 22.94 33.79 40.02
CA ASP A 211 21.75 34.05 39.23
C ASP A 211 21.07 32.78 38.66
N CYS A 212 21.69 31.60 38.82
CA CYS A 212 21.16 30.33 38.32
C CYS A 212 19.76 30.08 38.89
N SER A 213 18.76 30.16 38.02
CA SER A 213 17.35 30.18 38.37
C SER A 213 16.54 29.61 37.21
N ILE A 214 16.47 28.27 37.13
CA ILE A 214 15.67 27.57 36.12
C ILE A 214 14.27 27.25 36.67
N PRO A 215 13.23 27.19 35.81
CA PRO A 215 11.91 26.74 36.24
C PRO A 215 11.92 25.24 36.56
N HIS A 216 11.28 24.91 37.68
CA HIS A 216 10.96 23.54 38.08
C HIS A 216 9.44 23.37 38.05
N MET A 217 8.97 22.41 37.28
CA MET A 217 7.56 22.03 37.16
C MET A 217 7.15 21.20 38.36
N ALA A 218 5.94 21.44 38.87
CA ALA A 218 5.34 20.61 39.92
C ALA A 218 4.51 19.48 39.29
N PHE A 219 4.51 18.31 39.90
CA PHE A 219 3.90 17.09 39.35
C PHE A 219 2.81 16.55 40.27
N THR A 220 1.65 16.20 39.70
CA THR A 220 0.64 15.43 40.40
C THR A 220 1.13 13.99 40.67
N GLU A 221 0.44 13.27 41.54
CA GLU A 221 0.68 11.82 41.69
C GLU A 221 0.49 11.08 40.36
N GLN A 222 -0.51 11.44 39.56
CA GLN A 222 -0.76 10.86 38.24
C GLN A 222 0.37 11.14 37.23
N ASP A 223 0.96 12.33 37.25
CA ASP A 223 2.16 12.63 36.45
C ASP A 223 3.35 11.78 36.94
N VAL A 224 3.53 11.63 38.26
CA VAL A 224 4.60 10.81 38.83
C VAL A 224 4.45 9.34 38.47
N TYR A 225 3.23 8.77 38.47
CA TYR A 225 2.98 7.40 37.99
C TYR A 225 3.32 7.25 36.50
N PHE A 226 2.78 8.14 35.66
CA PHE A 226 3.08 8.17 34.21
C PHE A 226 4.58 8.17 33.92
N PHE A 227 5.35 8.99 34.64
CA PHE A 227 6.80 9.04 34.45
C PHE A 227 7.53 7.83 35.02
N LYS A 228 7.16 7.36 36.22
CA LYS A 228 7.80 6.21 36.87
C LYS A 228 7.65 4.93 36.06
N ASP A 229 6.47 4.65 35.52
CA ASP A 229 6.22 3.40 34.80
C ASP A 229 7.10 3.31 33.53
N VAL A 230 7.27 4.43 32.82
CA VAL A 230 8.19 4.54 31.68
C VAL A 230 9.66 4.44 32.12
N GLU A 231 10.04 5.14 33.18
CA GLU A 231 11.41 5.14 33.69
C GLU A 231 11.84 3.73 34.12
N GLU A 232 11.00 3.03 34.87
CA GLU A 232 11.25 1.63 35.25
C GLU A 232 11.35 0.72 34.02
N HIS A 233 10.44 0.83 33.06
CA HIS A 233 10.51 0.04 31.82
C HIS A 233 11.83 0.25 31.07
N VAL A 234 12.26 1.51 30.90
CA VAL A 234 13.54 1.86 30.26
C VAL A 234 14.74 1.37 31.09
N PHE A 235 14.70 1.44 32.43
CA PHE A 235 15.74 0.85 33.28
C PHE A 235 15.86 -0.67 33.07
N HIS A 236 14.73 -1.39 32.97
CA HIS A 236 14.72 -2.83 32.68
C HIS A 236 15.24 -3.13 31.27
N LEU A 237 14.92 -2.29 30.28
CA LEU A 237 15.49 -2.39 28.93
C LEU A 237 17.02 -2.26 28.94
N PHE A 238 17.57 -1.29 29.68
CA PHE A 238 19.02 -1.12 29.81
C PHE A 238 19.69 -2.31 30.53
N LEU A 239 19.08 -2.85 31.60
CA LEU A 239 19.54 -4.08 32.26
C LEU A 239 19.60 -5.26 31.28
N ARG A 240 18.55 -5.46 30.47
CA ARG A 240 18.48 -6.53 29.45
C ARG A 240 19.57 -6.40 28.39
N HIS A 241 20.00 -5.18 28.07
CA HIS A 241 21.11 -4.90 27.14
C HIS A 241 22.50 -4.91 27.80
N GLY A 242 22.63 -5.41 29.04
CA GLY A 242 23.91 -5.64 29.70
C GLY A 242 24.53 -4.41 30.36
N TYR A 243 23.76 -3.33 30.60
CA TYR A 243 24.24 -2.22 31.42
C TYR A 243 24.31 -2.65 32.89
N GLU A 244 25.38 -2.24 33.58
CA GLU A 244 25.62 -2.60 34.98
C GLU A 244 24.48 -2.14 35.91
N GLU A 245 23.89 -3.07 36.66
CA GLU A 245 22.86 -2.75 37.67
C GLU A 245 23.36 -1.71 38.68
N ALA A 246 24.63 -1.78 39.08
CA ALA A 246 25.25 -0.82 39.98
C ALA A 246 25.23 0.62 39.42
N GLY A 247 25.46 0.81 38.11
CA GLY A 247 25.38 2.12 37.47
C GLY A 247 23.95 2.66 37.37
N LEU A 248 23.01 1.79 36.98
CA LEU A 248 21.59 2.14 36.89
C LEU A 248 21.00 2.48 38.26
N ARG A 249 21.39 1.73 39.32
CA ARG A 249 21.04 2.01 40.72
C ARG A 249 21.60 3.37 41.18
N ARG A 250 22.89 3.67 40.93
CA ARG A 250 23.46 4.99 41.24
C ARG A 250 22.71 6.13 40.54
N THR A 251 22.36 5.95 39.27
CA THR A 251 21.58 6.93 38.50
C THR A 251 20.20 7.16 39.15
N ARG A 252 19.51 6.10 39.55
CA ARG A 252 18.23 6.17 40.27
C ARG A 252 18.36 6.90 41.61
N ASP A 253 19.36 6.56 42.44
CA ASP A 253 19.61 7.20 43.73
C ASP A 253 19.97 8.69 43.59
N VAL A 254 20.65 9.08 42.50
CA VAL A 254 20.90 10.48 42.14
C VAL A 254 19.60 11.18 41.77
N LEU A 255 18.78 10.60 40.88
CA LEU A 255 17.49 11.15 40.48
C LEU A 255 16.53 11.33 41.66
N GLU A 256 16.37 10.33 42.51
CA GLU A 256 15.49 10.41 43.68
C GLU A 256 15.90 11.52 44.66
N ARG A 257 17.21 11.75 44.84
CA ARG A 257 17.72 12.87 45.64
C ARG A 257 17.37 14.22 45.02
N VAL A 258 17.60 14.40 43.71
CA VAL A 258 17.26 15.66 43.02
C VAL A 258 15.75 15.92 43.05
N ILE A 259 14.93 14.91 42.75
CA ILE A 259 13.46 15.00 42.82
C ILE A 259 12.99 15.37 44.23
N ARG A 260 13.60 14.80 45.28
CA ARG A 260 13.27 15.15 46.67
C ARG A 260 13.62 16.60 46.98
N SER A 261 14.79 17.08 46.56
CA SER A 261 15.21 18.49 46.75
C SER A 261 14.27 19.47 46.05
N ILE A 262 13.90 19.21 44.79
CA ILE A 262 12.95 20.04 44.04
C ILE A 262 11.59 20.11 44.76
N LYS A 263 11.05 18.95 45.18
CA LYS A 263 9.76 18.89 45.89
C LYS A 263 9.75 19.71 47.19
N LEU A 264 10.85 19.77 47.93
CA LEU A 264 10.95 20.57 49.16
C LEU A 264 10.85 22.08 48.91
N THR A 265 11.18 22.55 47.71
CA THR A 265 11.08 23.97 47.32
C THR A 265 9.72 24.36 46.75
N GLN A 266 8.95 23.41 46.22
CA GLN A 266 7.63 23.63 45.60
C GLN A 266 6.51 23.54 46.64
N LYS A 267 6.40 24.54 47.52
CA LYS A 267 5.40 24.53 48.62
C LYS A 267 4.00 24.99 48.23
N ASP A 268 3.88 25.89 47.24
CA ASP A 268 2.60 26.45 46.80
C ASP A 268 2.36 26.14 45.32
N MET A 269 1.18 25.61 45.01
CA MET A 269 0.86 25.10 43.68
C MET A 269 -0.56 25.47 43.26
N THR A 270 -0.69 26.14 42.11
CA THR A 270 -1.99 26.47 41.53
C THR A 270 -2.60 25.26 40.82
N ARG A 271 -3.87 24.97 41.10
CA ARG A 271 -4.65 23.89 40.49
C ARG A 271 -4.67 23.95 38.95
N ASP A 272 -4.56 25.15 38.39
CA ASP A 272 -4.63 25.38 36.95
C ASP A 272 -3.32 25.04 36.22
N LEU A 273 -2.15 25.18 36.89
CA LEU A 273 -0.88 24.70 36.34
C LEU A 273 -0.92 23.17 36.16
N LEU A 274 -1.44 22.44 37.14
CA LEU A 274 -1.59 20.98 37.08
C LEU A 274 -2.53 20.53 35.94
N ARG A 275 -3.67 21.21 35.79
CA ARG A 275 -4.59 20.98 34.66
C ARG A 275 -3.92 21.24 33.31
N SER A 276 -3.02 22.22 33.23
CA SER A 276 -2.31 22.50 31.97
C SER A 276 -1.46 21.31 31.49
N HIS A 277 -0.79 20.57 32.38
CA HIS A 277 0.02 19.40 32.03
C HIS A 277 -0.85 18.28 31.44
N GLU A 278 -1.97 17.98 32.09
CA GLU A 278 -2.91 16.97 31.59
C GLU A 278 -3.49 17.36 30.23
N MET A 279 -3.88 18.63 30.05
CA MET A 279 -4.39 19.13 28.77
C MET A 279 -3.34 19.05 27.65
N VAL A 280 -2.07 19.36 27.93
CA VAL A 280 -0.98 19.24 26.94
C VAL A 280 -0.71 17.77 26.59
N ARG A 281 -0.65 16.85 27.57
CA ARG A 281 -0.49 15.41 27.27
C ARG A 281 -1.66 14.89 26.41
N ARG A 282 -2.90 15.15 26.81
CA ARG A 282 -4.12 14.82 26.03
C ARG A 282 -4.17 15.51 24.66
N TYR A 283 -3.50 16.64 24.46
CA TYR A 283 -3.37 17.29 23.15
C TYR A 283 -2.33 16.57 22.29
N MET A 284 -1.14 16.28 22.82
CA MET A 284 -0.10 15.49 22.13
C MET A 284 -0.65 14.14 21.64
N ASP A 285 -1.35 13.41 22.51
CA ASP A 285 -1.92 12.09 22.17
C ASP A 285 -2.96 12.21 21.05
N ARG A 286 -3.83 13.22 21.09
CA ARG A 286 -4.81 13.48 20.02
C ARG A 286 -4.14 13.84 18.70
N VAL A 287 -3.12 14.71 18.72
CA VAL A 287 -2.36 15.08 17.52
C VAL A 287 -1.65 13.86 16.92
N ALA A 288 -1.03 13.00 17.74
CA ALA A 288 -0.41 11.76 17.29
C ALA A 288 -1.43 10.79 16.65
N VAL A 289 -2.59 10.60 17.27
CA VAL A 289 -3.67 9.76 16.72
C VAL A 289 -4.22 10.32 15.40
N SER A 290 -4.44 11.64 15.32
CA SER A 290 -4.89 12.31 14.09
C SER A 290 -3.86 12.24 12.96
N ALA A 291 -2.58 12.44 13.27
CA ALA A 291 -1.48 12.32 12.30
C ALA A 291 -1.36 10.89 11.77
N ALA A 292 -1.42 9.88 12.64
CA ALA A 292 -1.40 8.48 12.25
C ALA A 292 -2.63 8.07 11.41
N ALA A 293 -3.80 8.66 11.66
CA ALA A 293 -4.99 8.46 10.83
C ALA A 293 -4.82 9.09 9.44
N LEU A 294 -4.35 10.34 9.37
CA LEU A 294 -4.10 11.04 8.11
C LEU A 294 -3.04 10.31 7.25
N GLY A 295 -1.98 9.78 7.87
CA GLY A 295 -0.97 8.99 7.17
C GLY A 295 -1.53 7.70 6.55
N ARG A 296 -2.44 7.01 7.23
CA ARG A 296 -3.14 5.83 6.67
C ARG A 296 -4.04 6.20 5.50
N GLU A 297 -4.79 7.29 5.61
CA GLU A 297 -5.65 7.79 4.53
C GLU A 297 -4.83 8.21 3.30
N GLN A 298 -3.70 8.90 3.50
CA GLN A 298 -2.77 9.25 2.42
C GLN A 298 -2.16 8.02 1.75
N ALA A 299 -1.75 7.01 2.52
CA ALA A 299 -1.24 5.75 1.97
C ALA A 299 -2.32 4.99 1.16
N GLN A 300 -3.57 4.98 1.64
CA GLN A 300 -4.70 4.39 0.91
C GLN A 300 -4.99 5.14 -0.39
N ASN A 301 -5.00 6.47 -0.36
CA ASN A 301 -5.18 7.30 -1.57
C ASN A 301 -4.05 7.09 -2.59
N GLN A 302 -2.80 6.99 -2.15
CA GLN A 302 -1.67 6.66 -3.04
C GLN A 302 -1.78 5.25 -3.64
N TRP A 303 -2.26 4.26 -2.87
CA TRP A 303 -2.51 2.92 -3.39
C TRP A 303 -3.64 2.92 -4.43
N LEU A 304 -4.78 3.56 -4.13
CA LEU A 304 -5.90 3.72 -5.05
C LEU A 304 -5.47 4.42 -6.35
N GLN A 305 -4.61 5.44 -6.27
CA GLN A 305 -4.08 6.12 -7.44
C GLN A 305 -3.23 5.18 -8.32
N ARG A 306 -2.39 4.34 -7.72
CA ARG A 306 -1.58 3.35 -8.47
C ARG A 306 -2.45 2.27 -9.13
N GLU A 307 -3.47 1.77 -8.44
CA GLU A 307 -4.44 0.83 -9.01
C GLU A 307 -5.22 1.47 -10.16
N TRP A 308 -5.62 2.74 -10.01
CA TRP A 308 -6.28 3.51 -11.08
C TRP A 308 -5.40 3.68 -12.30
N ASP A 309 -4.13 4.07 -12.11
CA ASP A 309 -3.17 4.25 -13.21
C ASP A 309 -2.84 2.92 -13.90
N ALA A 310 -2.74 1.81 -13.15
CA ALA A 310 -2.57 0.47 -13.71
C ALA A 310 -3.81 -0.01 -14.50
N ALA A 311 -5.02 0.22 -13.97
CA ALA A 311 -6.26 -0.09 -14.66
C ALA A 311 -6.42 0.74 -15.94
N LYS A 312 -6.06 2.03 -15.90
CA LYS A 312 -6.03 2.91 -17.07
C LYS A 312 -5.07 2.41 -18.14
N ALA A 313 -3.84 2.04 -17.77
CA ALA A 313 -2.87 1.45 -18.70
C ALA A 313 -3.41 0.16 -19.35
N LYS A 314 -4.17 -0.68 -18.60
CA LYS A 314 -4.81 -1.87 -19.16
C LYS A 314 -5.95 -1.54 -20.13
N VAL A 315 -6.74 -0.50 -19.86
CA VAL A 315 -7.77 0.00 -20.79
C VAL A 315 -7.12 0.53 -22.07
N ASP A 316 -6.00 1.25 -21.98
CA ASP A 316 -5.28 1.75 -23.16
C ASP A 316 -4.67 0.60 -24.00
N GLU A 317 -4.13 -0.45 -23.38
CA GLU A 317 -3.67 -1.68 -24.05
C GLU A 317 -4.83 -2.43 -24.75
N LEU A 318 -5.99 -2.54 -24.08
CA LEU A 318 -7.19 -3.15 -24.65
C LEU A 318 -7.76 -2.33 -25.82
N ASN A 319 -7.75 -1.00 -25.72
CA ASN A 319 -8.13 -0.12 -26.81
C ASN A 319 -7.18 -0.24 -28.01
N HIS A 320 -5.87 -0.30 -27.78
CA HIS A 320 -4.87 -0.49 -28.83
C HIS A 320 -5.02 -1.85 -29.54
N SER A 321 -5.18 -2.94 -28.79
CA SER A 321 -5.40 -4.27 -29.35
C SER A 321 -6.75 -4.40 -30.07
N SER A 322 -7.82 -3.79 -29.54
CA SER A 322 -9.12 -3.70 -30.20
C SER A 322 -9.02 -2.94 -31.55
N HIS A 323 -8.34 -1.79 -31.57
CA HIS A 323 -8.09 -1.04 -32.80
C HIS A 323 -7.27 -1.85 -33.82
N HIS A 324 -6.21 -2.54 -33.38
CA HIS A 324 -5.44 -3.46 -34.22
C HIS A 324 -6.35 -4.53 -34.84
N TRP A 325 -7.14 -5.25 -34.04
CA TRP A 325 -8.06 -6.28 -34.56
C TRP A 325 -9.12 -5.72 -35.51
N TRP A 326 -9.63 -4.52 -35.25
CA TRP A 326 -10.55 -3.82 -36.13
C TRP A 326 -9.92 -3.51 -37.50
N THR A 327 -8.69 -2.98 -37.53
CA THR A 327 -7.97 -2.73 -38.80
C THR A 327 -7.64 -4.02 -39.58
N VAL A 328 -7.30 -5.11 -38.88
CA VAL A 328 -7.10 -6.44 -39.49
C VAL A 328 -8.40 -6.97 -40.08
N ALA A 329 -9.51 -6.88 -39.35
CA ALA A 329 -10.83 -7.31 -39.82
C ALA A 329 -11.31 -6.49 -41.02
N ASP A 330 -11.13 -5.16 -41.01
CA ASP A 330 -11.49 -4.31 -42.13
C ASP A 330 -10.63 -4.62 -43.38
N ARG A 331 -9.31 -4.82 -43.23
CA ARG A 331 -8.45 -5.29 -44.33
C ARG A 331 -8.95 -6.60 -44.92
N LEU A 332 -9.21 -7.62 -44.08
CA LEU A 332 -9.72 -8.91 -44.54
C LEU A 332 -11.09 -8.79 -45.22
N ASN A 333 -11.95 -7.89 -44.77
CA ASN A 333 -13.22 -7.59 -45.42
C ASN A 333 -13.01 -6.94 -46.80
N ARG A 334 -12.11 -5.96 -46.95
CA ARG A 334 -11.74 -5.38 -48.25
C ARG A 334 -11.18 -6.45 -49.21
N ASP A 335 -10.29 -7.30 -48.72
CA ASP A 335 -9.70 -8.40 -49.50
C ASP A 335 -10.78 -9.41 -49.95
N LEU A 336 -11.73 -9.76 -49.07
CA LEU A 336 -12.90 -10.59 -49.42
C LEU A 336 -13.80 -9.93 -50.47
N GLN A 337 -14.09 -8.63 -50.35
CA GLN A 337 -14.88 -7.90 -51.34
C GLN A 337 -14.16 -7.85 -52.70
N ALA A 338 -12.84 -7.66 -52.72
CA ALA A 338 -12.03 -7.72 -53.94
C ALA A 338 -12.08 -9.13 -54.59
N VAL A 339 -11.97 -10.19 -53.78
CA VAL A 339 -12.17 -11.57 -54.24
C VAL A 339 -13.58 -11.78 -54.81
N TYR A 340 -14.62 -11.31 -54.13
CA TYR A 340 -16.02 -11.42 -54.62
C TYR A 340 -16.30 -10.61 -55.89
N ALA A 341 -15.63 -9.47 -56.06
CA ALA A 341 -15.70 -8.65 -57.27
C ALA A 341 -14.93 -9.27 -58.46
N SER A 342 -13.94 -10.13 -58.19
CA SER A 342 -13.08 -10.74 -59.22
C SER A 342 -13.85 -11.57 -60.26
N ARG A 343 -13.35 -11.56 -61.51
CA ARG A 343 -13.99 -12.24 -62.64
C ARG A 343 -14.09 -13.77 -62.42
N SER A 344 -13.07 -14.38 -61.82
CA SER A 344 -13.02 -15.82 -61.50
C SER A 344 -14.03 -16.22 -60.41
N TRP A 345 -14.23 -15.39 -59.38
CA TRP A 345 -15.26 -15.65 -58.38
C TRP A 345 -16.66 -15.50 -58.98
N ARG A 346 -16.92 -14.42 -59.73
CA ARG A 346 -18.23 -14.19 -60.37
C ARG A 346 -18.60 -15.30 -61.35
N PHE A 347 -17.64 -15.85 -62.10
CA PHE A 347 -17.86 -16.99 -63.00
C PHE A 347 -18.09 -18.32 -62.26
N THR A 348 -17.36 -18.58 -61.17
CA THR A 348 -17.51 -19.83 -60.40
C THR A 348 -18.63 -19.79 -59.35
N ARG A 349 -19.19 -18.62 -59.03
CA ARG A 349 -20.30 -18.40 -58.07
C ARG A 349 -21.49 -19.37 -58.26
N PRO A 350 -22.07 -19.59 -59.47
CA PRO A 350 -23.16 -20.56 -59.65
C PRO A 350 -22.72 -22.01 -59.38
N MET A 351 -21.50 -22.40 -59.76
CA MET A 351 -20.97 -23.76 -59.50
C MET A 351 -20.71 -23.99 -58.01
N ARG A 352 -20.20 -22.98 -57.30
CA ARG A 352 -19.99 -23.01 -55.84
C ARG A 352 -21.33 -23.05 -55.08
N ALA A 353 -22.34 -22.31 -55.54
CA ALA A 353 -23.69 -22.38 -54.99
C ALA A 353 -24.31 -23.77 -55.17
N LEU A 354 -24.15 -24.39 -56.35
CA LEU A 354 -24.56 -25.76 -56.62
C LEU A 354 -23.80 -26.77 -55.72
N GLY A 355 -22.48 -26.61 -55.58
CA GLY A 355 -21.66 -27.42 -54.67
C GLY A 355 -22.04 -27.29 -53.19
N TRP A 356 -22.47 -26.11 -52.76
CA TRP A 356 -22.99 -25.89 -51.39
C TRP A 356 -24.37 -26.50 -51.19
N LEU A 357 -25.26 -26.42 -52.20
CA LEU A 357 -26.54 -27.12 -52.23
C LEU A 357 -26.35 -28.65 -52.14
N LEU A 358 -25.39 -29.19 -52.89
CA LEU A 358 -25.04 -30.62 -52.88
C LEU A 358 -24.41 -31.04 -51.54
N ARG A 359 -23.51 -30.23 -50.95
CA ARG A 359 -22.93 -30.51 -49.62
C ARG A 359 -23.96 -30.41 -48.50
N ARG A 360 -24.88 -29.44 -48.54
CA ARG A 360 -25.96 -29.30 -47.55
C ARG A 360 -27.02 -30.42 -47.67
N GLY A 361 -27.16 -31.01 -48.86
CA GLY A 361 -27.90 -32.26 -49.07
C GLY A 361 -27.26 -33.50 -48.44
N GLY A 362 -25.98 -33.45 -48.03
CA GLY A 362 -25.23 -34.62 -47.55
C GLY A 362 -25.61 -35.13 -46.15
N ASN A 363 -26.06 -34.26 -45.25
CA ASN A 363 -26.44 -34.62 -43.86
C ASN A 363 -27.71 -33.89 -43.35
N GLY A 364 -28.49 -33.27 -44.24
CA GLY A 364 -29.62 -32.39 -43.90
C GLY A 364 -31.03 -32.92 -44.18
N ILE A 365 -31.21 -34.14 -44.68
CA ILE A 365 -32.53 -34.67 -45.13
C ILE A 365 -33.31 -35.30 -43.95
N ARG A 366 -33.38 -34.59 -42.82
CA ARG A 366 -34.24 -34.91 -41.67
C ARG A 366 -34.83 -33.66 -40.98
N ALA A 367 -35.23 -32.63 -41.73
CA ALA A 367 -36.20 -31.61 -41.28
C ALA A 367 -36.62 -30.59 -42.37
N VAL A 368 -37.37 -31.00 -43.41
CA VAL A 368 -38.30 -30.10 -44.13
C VAL A 368 -39.51 -30.92 -44.62
N PRO A 369 -40.79 -30.51 -44.42
CA PRO A 369 -41.94 -31.34 -44.78
C PRO A 369 -42.37 -31.27 -46.26
N GLY A 370 -42.86 -32.39 -46.77
CA GLY A 370 -44.09 -32.44 -47.59
C GLY A 370 -44.02 -32.19 -49.10
N LEU A 371 -43.39 -31.12 -49.59
CA LEU A 371 -43.80 -30.52 -50.87
C LEU A 371 -43.04 -30.95 -52.16
N THR A 372 -41.79 -31.42 -52.09
CA THR A 372 -40.98 -31.65 -53.31
C THR A 372 -41.15 -33.04 -53.94
N VAL A 373 -41.40 -34.09 -53.16
CA VAL A 373 -41.51 -35.48 -53.67
C VAL A 373 -42.84 -35.75 -54.40
N LEU A 374 -43.90 -35.01 -54.06
CA LEU A 374 -45.22 -35.16 -54.69
C LEU A 374 -45.26 -34.59 -56.11
N ALA A 375 -44.62 -33.45 -56.36
CA ALA A 375 -44.56 -32.82 -57.70
C ALA A 375 -43.89 -33.73 -58.74
N VAL A 376 -42.74 -34.33 -58.40
CA VAL A 376 -42.01 -35.26 -59.29
C VAL A 376 -42.85 -36.52 -59.59
N LYS A 377 -43.59 -37.04 -58.60
CA LYS A 377 -44.51 -38.18 -58.80
C LYS A 377 -45.78 -37.81 -59.58
N ALA A 378 -46.15 -36.53 -59.70
CA ALA A 378 -47.29 -36.10 -60.51
C ALA A 378 -46.93 -36.06 -62.01
N MET A 379 -45.80 -35.44 -62.37
CA MET A 379 -45.40 -35.23 -63.78
C MET A 379 -44.98 -36.53 -64.51
N GLY A 380 -44.42 -37.53 -63.82
CA GLY A 380 -44.00 -38.78 -64.48
C GLY A 380 -45.15 -39.70 -64.91
N LYS A 381 -46.31 -39.63 -64.26
CA LYS A 381 -47.45 -40.53 -64.51
C LYS A 381 -48.12 -40.37 -65.89
N PRO A 382 -48.37 -39.17 -66.45
CA PRO A 382 -48.95 -39.05 -67.80
C PRO A 382 -48.00 -39.57 -68.90
N LEU A 383 -46.69 -39.30 -68.79
CA LEU A 383 -45.69 -39.74 -69.77
C LEU A 383 -45.63 -41.27 -69.92
N VAL A 384 -45.60 -42.02 -68.81
CA VAL A 384 -45.59 -43.49 -68.85
C VAL A 384 -46.88 -44.06 -69.45
N ALA A 385 -48.04 -43.46 -69.19
CA ALA A 385 -49.29 -43.91 -69.80
C ALA A 385 -49.36 -43.61 -71.30
N SER A 386 -48.84 -42.46 -71.74
CA SER A 386 -48.72 -42.12 -73.17
C SER A 386 -47.79 -43.10 -73.89
N ALA A 387 -46.63 -43.41 -73.31
CA ALA A 387 -45.68 -44.38 -73.86
C ALA A 387 -46.28 -45.80 -74.00
N ILE A 388 -47.05 -46.26 -73.01
CA ILE A 388 -47.75 -47.56 -73.06
C ILE A 388 -48.79 -47.58 -74.19
N ARG A 389 -49.62 -46.52 -74.31
CA ARG A 389 -50.62 -46.41 -75.39
C ARG A 389 -49.96 -46.36 -76.78
N PHE A 390 -48.89 -45.57 -76.93
CA PHE A 390 -48.12 -45.46 -78.18
C PHE A 390 -47.51 -46.81 -78.60
N ALA A 391 -46.95 -47.56 -77.65
CA ALA A 391 -46.40 -48.90 -77.89
C ALA A 391 -47.48 -49.96 -78.20
N MET A 392 -48.70 -49.82 -77.65
CA MET A 392 -49.82 -50.70 -77.96
C MET A 392 -50.47 -50.41 -79.32
N ALA A 393 -50.48 -49.15 -79.77
CA ALA A 393 -51.06 -48.72 -81.03
C ALA A 393 -50.19 -49.04 -82.28
N ARG A 394 -48.92 -49.44 -82.11
CA ARG A 394 -47.98 -49.72 -83.22
C ARG A 394 -47.40 -51.14 -83.13
N PRO A 395 -47.89 -52.11 -83.94
CA PRO A 395 -47.48 -53.52 -83.86
C PRO A 395 -45.98 -53.79 -84.02
N SER A 396 -45.28 -52.96 -84.81
CA SER A 396 -43.83 -53.04 -85.03
C SER A 396 -43.00 -52.75 -83.78
N LEU A 397 -43.48 -51.86 -82.89
CA LEU A 397 -42.81 -51.50 -81.64
C LEU A 397 -43.20 -52.42 -80.47
N LYS A 398 -44.40 -53.01 -80.52
CA LYS A 398 -44.92 -53.94 -79.51
C LYS A 398 -44.04 -55.18 -79.32
N LYS A 399 -43.54 -55.78 -80.42
CA LYS A 399 -42.71 -57.00 -80.38
C LYS A 399 -41.38 -56.80 -79.61
N PRO A 400 -40.50 -55.83 -79.95
CA PRO A 400 -39.26 -55.60 -79.20
C PRO A 400 -39.51 -55.09 -77.77
N ALA A 401 -40.51 -54.23 -77.55
CA ALA A 401 -40.82 -53.72 -76.21
C ALA A 401 -41.25 -54.84 -75.25
N VAL A 402 -42.11 -55.77 -75.69
CA VAL A 402 -42.53 -56.92 -74.86
C VAL A 402 -41.38 -57.92 -74.64
N ALA A 403 -40.50 -58.10 -75.64
CA ALA A 403 -39.31 -58.94 -75.49
C ALA A 403 -38.31 -58.36 -74.47
N TRP A 404 -38.11 -57.03 -74.47
CA TRP A 404 -37.25 -56.35 -73.50
C TRP A 404 -37.84 -56.37 -72.08
N VAL A 405 -39.13 -56.04 -71.93
CA VAL A 405 -39.82 -56.09 -70.62
C VAL A 405 -39.87 -57.52 -70.04
N ARG A 406 -39.86 -58.57 -70.88
CA ARG A 406 -39.73 -59.97 -70.44
C ARG A 406 -38.44 -60.26 -69.68
N LYS A 407 -37.34 -59.52 -69.92
CA LYS A 407 -36.07 -59.67 -69.18
C LYS A 407 -36.13 -59.15 -67.73
N PHE A 408 -37.17 -58.39 -67.37
CA PHE A 408 -37.30 -57.77 -66.03
C PHE A 408 -38.67 -58.10 -65.40
N PRO A 409 -38.83 -59.26 -64.72
CA PRO A 409 -40.13 -59.71 -64.20
C PRO A 409 -40.83 -58.70 -63.29
N LYS A 410 -40.08 -58.09 -62.36
CA LYS A 410 -40.60 -57.07 -61.43
C LYS A 410 -41.10 -55.81 -62.16
N LEU A 411 -40.48 -55.44 -63.28
CA LEU A 411 -40.90 -54.29 -64.11
C LEU A 411 -42.17 -54.63 -64.91
N LYS A 412 -42.25 -55.84 -65.47
CA LYS A 412 -43.46 -56.36 -66.15
C LYS A 412 -44.68 -56.31 -65.24
N THR A 413 -44.55 -56.78 -64.00
CA THR A 413 -45.66 -56.76 -63.01
C THR A 413 -46.05 -55.33 -62.64
N ARG A 414 -45.09 -54.43 -62.40
CA ARG A 414 -45.38 -53.00 -62.11
C ARG A 414 -46.05 -52.28 -63.29
N LEU A 415 -45.62 -52.52 -64.52
CA LEU A 415 -46.25 -51.96 -65.72
C LEU A 415 -47.67 -52.52 -65.93
N ARG A 416 -47.91 -53.81 -65.62
CA ARG A 416 -49.24 -54.41 -65.67
C ARG A 416 -50.20 -53.75 -64.66
N HIS A 417 -49.79 -53.65 -63.39
CA HIS A 417 -50.59 -52.94 -62.37
C HIS A 417 -50.81 -51.46 -62.72
N PHE A 418 -49.81 -50.78 -63.28
CA PHE A 418 -49.95 -49.39 -63.72
C PHE A 418 -50.93 -49.24 -64.89
N ALA A 419 -50.95 -50.18 -65.84
CA ALA A 419 -51.92 -50.20 -66.93
C ALA A 419 -53.34 -50.51 -66.44
N GLN A 420 -53.50 -51.44 -65.49
CA GLN A 420 -54.78 -51.77 -64.84
C GLN A 420 -55.33 -50.57 -64.06
N ALA A 421 -54.53 -49.96 -63.18
CA ALA A 421 -54.90 -48.77 -62.41
C ALA A 421 -55.15 -47.49 -63.25
N ARG A 422 -54.90 -47.54 -64.57
CA ARG A 422 -55.17 -46.48 -65.54
C ARG A 422 -56.26 -46.83 -66.55
N GLY A 423 -56.97 -47.96 -66.38
CA GLY A 423 -58.03 -48.41 -67.28
C GLY A 423 -57.56 -48.76 -68.69
N ILE A 424 -56.26 -49.02 -68.89
CA ILE A 424 -55.67 -49.40 -70.19
C ILE A 424 -55.87 -50.91 -70.45
N VAL A 425 -56.13 -51.69 -69.39
CA VAL A 425 -56.52 -53.10 -69.41
C VAL A 425 -57.52 -53.32 -68.27
N GLY A 426 -58.71 -53.88 -68.53
CA GLY A 426 -59.66 -54.31 -67.48
C GLY A 426 -59.08 -55.43 -66.61
N ASP A 427 -59.59 -55.72 -65.41
CA ASP A 427 -60.90 -55.37 -64.83
C ASP A 427 -60.84 -55.35 -63.28
N ALA A 428 -61.94 -54.91 -62.66
CA ALA A 428 -62.45 -55.22 -61.31
C ALA A 428 -61.79 -54.69 -60.01
N SER A 429 -62.63 -54.02 -59.19
CA SER A 429 -62.63 -53.98 -57.70
C SER A 429 -61.48 -53.17 -57.01
N ILE A 430 -61.50 -52.67 -55.75
CA ILE A 430 -62.47 -52.41 -54.63
C ILE A 430 -61.68 -51.58 -53.56
N VAL A 431 -62.20 -50.79 -52.59
CA VAL A 431 -63.36 -49.87 -52.49
C VAL A 431 -63.23 -49.01 -51.19
N ARG A 432 -63.61 -47.70 -51.19
CA ARG A 432 -63.84 -46.82 -50.00
C ARG A 432 -62.64 -46.58 -49.02
N ALA A 433 -62.65 -45.62 -48.07
CA ALA A 433 -63.23 -44.26 -47.95
C ALA A 433 -62.73 -43.60 -46.62
N THR A 434 -63.12 -42.34 -46.35
CA THR A 434 -63.37 -41.74 -44.99
C THR A 434 -62.20 -41.67 -43.97
N VAL A 435 -62.12 -40.83 -42.93
CA VAL A 435 -62.87 -39.67 -42.36
C VAL A 435 -61.88 -38.93 -41.43
N ALA A 436 -61.60 -37.63 -41.59
CA ALA A 436 -62.17 -36.44 -40.90
C ALA A 436 -61.50 -36.02 -39.57
N SER A 437 -61.56 -34.70 -39.32
CA SER A 437 -61.70 -33.97 -38.02
C SER A 437 -60.69 -34.22 -36.87
N SER A 438 -60.33 -33.26 -36.01
CA SER A 438 -60.69 -31.84 -35.81
C SER A 438 -59.63 -31.25 -34.85
N GLY A 439 -59.28 -29.96 -34.90
CA GLY A 439 -59.98 -28.90 -34.16
C GLY A 439 -58.98 -28.20 -33.19
N PRO A 440 -59.18 -26.93 -32.79
CA PRO A 440 -58.02 -26.02 -32.68
C PRO A 440 -57.85 -25.25 -31.34
N MET A 441 -56.82 -24.39 -31.34
CA MET A 441 -56.63 -23.17 -30.52
C MET A 441 -56.19 -23.31 -29.05
N GLN A 442 -54.89 -23.11 -28.83
CA GLN A 442 -54.36 -22.20 -27.80
C GLN A 442 -52.91 -21.79 -28.14
N SER A 443 -52.76 -21.06 -29.25
CA SER A 443 -51.52 -20.38 -29.60
C SER A 443 -51.57 -18.94 -29.13
N GLU A 444 -50.81 -18.57 -28.09
CA GLU A 444 -50.21 -17.23 -27.93
C GLU A 444 -49.26 -17.04 -26.74
N VAL A 445 -49.04 -18.05 -25.88
CA VAL A 445 -48.08 -17.94 -24.75
C VAL A 445 -46.81 -18.81 -24.92
N LEU A 446 -46.76 -19.68 -25.94
CA LEU A 446 -45.69 -20.69 -26.07
C LEU A 446 -44.45 -20.28 -26.90
N ASN A 447 -44.33 -19.02 -27.35
CA ASN A 447 -43.31 -18.60 -28.31
C ASN A 447 -42.07 -17.89 -27.73
N GLU A 448 -42.10 -17.38 -26.50
CA GLU A 448 -40.93 -16.68 -25.92
C GLU A 448 -39.98 -17.58 -25.12
N LEU A 449 -40.46 -18.73 -24.60
CA LEU A 449 -39.63 -19.67 -23.82
C LEU A 449 -38.74 -20.60 -24.68
N LEU A 450 -38.93 -20.59 -26.01
CA LEU A 450 -38.18 -21.46 -26.93
C LEU A 450 -36.78 -20.95 -27.30
N ILE A 451 -36.45 -19.68 -27.01
CA ILE A 451 -35.20 -19.02 -27.44
C ILE A 451 -34.05 -19.17 -26.42
N LEU A 452 -34.34 -19.63 -25.19
CA LEU A 452 -33.34 -19.79 -24.13
C LEU A 452 -32.63 -21.17 -24.13
N PRO A 453 -31.31 -21.23 -23.87
CA PRO A 453 -30.58 -22.50 -23.67
C PRO A 453 -31.14 -23.33 -22.50
N PRO A 454 -30.97 -24.67 -22.49
CA PRO A 454 -31.55 -25.54 -21.46
C PRO A 454 -31.19 -25.14 -20.02
N GLN A 455 -29.94 -24.69 -19.81
CA GLN A 455 -29.43 -24.26 -18.51
C GLN A 455 -30.08 -22.96 -18.02
N ALA A 456 -30.45 -22.05 -18.93
CA ALA A 456 -31.16 -20.82 -18.59
C ALA A 456 -32.64 -21.06 -18.25
N ARG A 457 -33.26 -22.12 -18.81
CA ARG A 457 -34.61 -22.54 -18.40
C ARG A 457 -34.63 -23.07 -16.96
N HIS A 458 -33.62 -23.86 -16.57
CA HIS A 458 -33.49 -24.34 -15.19
C HIS A 458 -33.38 -23.18 -14.19
N ILE A 459 -32.49 -22.22 -14.47
CA ILE A 459 -32.30 -21.04 -13.62
C ILE A 459 -33.57 -20.18 -13.54
N TYR A 460 -34.36 -20.08 -14.63
CA TYR A 460 -35.63 -19.35 -14.63
C TYR A 460 -36.71 -20.04 -13.77
N GLU A 461 -36.83 -21.36 -13.84
CA GLU A 461 -37.71 -22.15 -12.97
C GLU A 461 -37.29 -22.04 -11.49
N GLU A 462 -35.99 -22.13 -11.19
CA GLU A 462 -35.44 -21.98 -9.83
C GLU A 462 -35.71 -20.58 -9.24
N ILE A 463 -35.48 -19.51 -10.01
CA ILE A 463 -35.77 -18.14 -9.58
C ILE A 463 -37.27 -17.95 -9.34
N LYS A 464 -38.13 -18.52 -10.19
CA LYS A 464 -39.58 -18.43 -10.05
C LYS A 464 -40.09 -19.18 -8.81
N ALA A 465 -39.54 -20.35 -8.51
CA ALA A 465 -39.83 -21.10 -7.28
C ALA A 465 -39.34 -20.36 -6.03
N ALA A 466 -38.14 -19.75 -6.07
CA ALA A 466 -37.60 -18.97 -4.96
C ALA A 466 -38.40 -17.68 -4.68
N ILE A 467 -38.93 -17.02 -5.70
CA ILE A 467 -39.81 -15.85 -5.53
C ILE A 467 -41.14 -16.26 -4.88
N ALA A 468 -41.73 -17.38 -5.29
CA ALA A 468 -42.96 -17.91 -4.67
C ALA A 468 -42.75 -18.25 -3.19
N GLN A 469 -41.69 -18.98 -2.84
CA GLN A 469 -41.35 -19.30 -1.44
C GLN A 469 -41.08 -18.06 -0.59
N ARG A 470 -40.62 -16.95 -1.18
CA ARG A 470 -40.37 -15.70 -0.46
C ARG A 470 -41.65 -14.89 -0.21
N GLN A 471 -42.68 -15.07 -1.05
CA GLN A 471 -43.99 -14.43 -0.91
C GLN A 471 -44.97 -15.20 0.00
N GLU A 472 -44.61 -16.42 0.44
CA GLU A 472 -45.32 -17.18 1.47
C GLU A 472 -44.68 -17.06 2.88
N ASN A 473 -43.55 -16.34 3.01
CA ASN A 473 -42.79 -16.19 4.26
C ASN A 473 -42.56 -14.72 4.69
N ASP A 474 -43.16 -13.75 3.98
CA ASP A 474 -43.35 -12.35 4.37
C ASP A 474 -44.87 -12.06 4.48
#